data_AF-A0A948G6Q0-F1
#
_entry.id   AF-A0A948G6Q0-F1
#
_cell.length_a   1.000
_cell.length_b   1.000
_cell.length_c   1.000
_cell.angle_alpha   90.00
_cell.angle_beta   90.00
_cell.angle_gamma   90.00
#
_symmetry.space_group_name_H-M   'P 1'
#
loop_
_entity.id
_entity.type
_entity.pdbx_description
1 polymer ?
#
loop_
_entity_poly.entity_id
_entity_poly.type
_entity_poly.pdbx_seq_one_letter_code
_entity_poly.pdbx_strand_id
1 'polypeptide(L)'
;MKRLSTVLLAGILILVLVAAVSGCGGDTKQAKEYTTEAESLAEDVQTSVNEIPTKFQDAFAGVTDPTQYAAAAKEVDAFLEDIKDDADKAIAQFEKVESLNGVADYKEYAGLWIQILELAKQTVDEMQTFISESTNLVNAGDTAGLETLKTSFDTKINGLVEEITSLEEEANKLKSDKDL
;
A
#
# COMPACT_ATOMS: atom_id res chain seq x y z
N MET A 1 -1.83 8.39 39.71
CA MET A 1 -0.95 7.83 38.67
C MET A 1 -1.26 8.53 37.36
N LYS A 2 -0.23 9.07 36.73
CA LYS A 2 -0.29 10.12 35.70
C LYS A 2 -0.91 9.59 34.40
N ARG A 3 -2.01 10.20 33.93
CA ARG A 3 -2.40 10.19 32.53
C ARG A 3 -1.94 11.50 31.92
N LEU A 4 -0.75 11.47 31.35
CA LEU A 4 -0.18 12.52 30.51
C LEU A 4 -0.28 12.00 29.08
N SER A 5 -1.31 12.42 28.36
CA SER A 5 -1.36 12.29 26.90
C SER A 5 -1.99 13.55 26.35
N THR A 6 -1.25 14.65 26.51
CA THR A 6 -1.38 15.86 25.72
C THR A 6 -0.13 15.90 24.85
N VAL A 7 -0.26 15.52 23.57
CA VAL A 7 0.65 15.93 22.50
C VAL A 7 -0.28 16.16 21.30
N LEU A 8 -0.86 17.36 21.18
CA LEU A 8 -0.30 18.50 20.44
C LEU A 8 -0.27 18.22 18.93
N LEU A 9 -1.46 18.29 18.31
CA LEU A 9 -1.62 18.52 16.88
C LEU A 9 -1.18 19.97 16.61
N ALA A 10 0.12 20.17 16.40
CA ALA A 10 0.70 21.46 16.02
C ALA A 10 1.37 21.31 14.67
N GLY A 11 0.92 22.13 13.72
CA GLY A 11 1.32 22.05 12.32
C GLY A 11 2.77 22.42 12.04
N ILE A 12 3.18 22.05 10.83
CA ILE A 12 4.38 22.54 10.13
C ILE A 12 3.84 23.00 8.77
N LEU A 13 3.44 24.26 8.65
CA LEU A 13 4.24 25.47 8.38
C LEU A 13 4.88 25.44 6.99
N ILE A 14 4.34 26.37 6.19
CA ILE A 14 4.54 26.63 4.77
C ILE A 14 6.03 26.78 4.41
N LEU A 15 6.36 26.18 3.26
CA LEU A 15 7.61 26.28 2.50
C LEU A 15 8.33 27.62 2.65
N VAL A 16 9.57 27.57 3.13
CA VAL A 16 10.55 28.62 2.89
C VAL A 16 11.15 28.40 1.50
N LEU A 17 10.94 29.40 0.68
CA LEU A 17 11.39 29.54 -0.70
C LEU A 17 12.86 30.02 -0.72
N VAL A 18 13.58 29.64 -1.78
CA VAL A 18 14.73 30.35 -2.43
C VAL A 18 16.14 29.73 -2.26
N ALA A 19 16.46 28.91 -3.27
CA ALA A 19 17.52 29.08 -4.30
C ALA A 19 18.83 28.28 -4.23
N ALA A 20 19.01 27.57 -5.36
CA ALA A 20 20.22 27.35 -6.18
C ALA A 20 21.37 26.61 -5.47
N VAL A 21 21.99 25.60 -6.06
CA VAL A 21 22.85 25.70 -7.26
C VAL A 21 22.98 24.32 -7.95
N SER A 22 23.10 24.36 -9.29
CA SER A 22 23.71 23.37 -10.20
C SER A 22 22.97 22.06 -10.54
N GLY A 23 21.93 22.19 -11.37
CA GLY A 23 21.40 21.11 -12.22
C GLY A 23 20.51 21.64 -13.35
N CYS A 24 20.76 22.86 -13.84
CA CYS A 24 19.94 23.51 -14.87
C CYS A 24 20.02 22.76 -16.20
N GLY A 25 18.94 22.05 -16.56
CA GLY A 25 18.73 21.47 -17.89
C GLY A 25 17.99 20.13 -17.93
N GLY A 26 17.49 19.64 -16.80
CA GLY A 26 16.77 18.36 -16.71
C GLY A 26 15.25 18.50 -16.66
N ASP A 27 14.56 17.36 -16.76
CA ASP A 27 13.11 17.23 -16.77
C ASP A 27 12.49 17.38 -15.36
N THR A 28 13.12 18.14 -14.46
CA THR A 28 12.74 18.26 -13.04
C THR A 28 11.28 18.66 -12.83
N LYS A 29 10.75 19.56 -13.66
CA LYS A 29 9.33 19.94 -13.59
C LYS A 29 8.41 18.76 -13.89
N GLN A 30 8.74 17.96 -14.90
CA GLN A 30 7.97 16.76 -15.28
C GLN A 30 8.12 15.68 -14.21
N ALA A 31 9.32 15.51 -13.65
CA ALA A 31 9.55 14.55 -12.57
C ALA A 31 8.67 14.87 -11.36
N LYS A 32 8.59 16.16 -10.97
CA LYS A 32 7.70 16.60 -9.89
C LYS A 32 6.23 16.35 -10.22
N GLU A 33 5.80 16.67 -11.44
CA GLU A 33 4.42 16.46 -11.89
C GLU A 33 4.02 14.97 -11.84
N TYR A 34 4.83 14.08 -12.42
CA TYR A 34 4.57 12.63 -12.39
C TYR A 34 4.64 12.06 -10.97
N THR A 35 5.58 12.52 -10.15
CA THR A 35 5.70 12.07 -8.76
C THR A 35 4.46 12.49 -7.96
N THR A 36 3.99 13.73 -8.09
CA THR A 36 2.76 14.18 -7.39
C THR A 36 1.51 13.43 -7.85
N GLU A 37 1.37 13.16 -9.15
CA GLU A 37 0.27 12.34 -9.66
C GLU A 37 0.35 10.91 -9.12
N ALA A 38 1.53 10.31 -9.11
CA ALA A 38 1.77 8.97 -8.59
C ALA A 38 1.48 8.87 -7.08
N GLU A 39 1.92 9.86 -6.30
CA GLU A 39 1.64 9.96 -4.86
C GLU A 39 0.15 10.04 -4.57
N SER A 40 -0.61 10.83 -5.34
CA SER A 40 -2.06 10.89 -5.19
C SER A 40 -2.72 9.52 -5.42
N LEU A 41 -2.27 8.76 -6.42
CA LEU A 41 -2.78 7.41 -6.66
C LEU A 41 -2.33 6.43 -5.57
N ALA A 42 -1.11 6.56 -5.05
CA ALA A 42 -0.63 5.74 -3.94
C ALA A 42 -1.41 6.02 -2.64
N GLU A 43 -1.85 7.27 -2.40
CA GLU A 43 -2.75 7.61 -1.29
C GLU A 43 -4.13 6.94 -1.44
N ASP A 44 -4.66 6.85 -2.66
CA ASP A 44 -5.91 6.12 -2.93
C ASP A 44 -5.76 4.61 -2.67
N VAL A 45 -4.63 4.01 -3.07
CA VAL A 45 -4.27 2.62 -2.74
C VAL A 45 -4.20 2.42 -1.24
N GLN A 46 -3.48 3.28 -0.52
CA GLN A 46 -3.35 3.20 0.94
C GLN A 46 -4.70 3.34 1.64
N THR A 47 -5.57 4.23 1.14
CA THR A 47 -6.94 4.39 1.64
C THR A 47 -7.72 3.09 1.47
N SER A 48 -7.67 2.48 0.28
CA SER A 48 -8.37 1.23 0.00
C SER A 48 -7.82 0.06 0.83
N VAL A 49 -6.51 -0.03 1.02
CA VAL A 49 -5.89 -1.01 1.92
C VAL A 49 -6.39 -0.85 3.36
N ASN A 50 -6.53 0.38 3.84
CA ASN A 50 -7.07 0.64 5.18
C ASN A 50 -8.56 0.28 5.33
N GLU A 51 -9.30 0.17 4.22
CA GLU A 51 -10.69 -0.29 4.21
C GLU A 51 -10.83 -1.81 4.27
N ILE A 52 -9.77 -2.57 3.96
CA ILE A 52 -9.80 -4.05 3.94
C ILE A 52 -10.45 -4.64 5.20
N PRO A 53 -10.06 -4.28 6.44
CA PRO A 53 -10.68 -4.87 7.63
C PRO A 53 -12.19 -4.65 7.70
N THR A 54 -12.65 -3.47 7.29
CA THR A 54 -14.09 -3.13 7.25
C THR A 54 -14.79 -3.94 6.17
N LYS A 55 -14.22 -4.05 4.97
CA LYS A 55 -14.78 -4.86 3.87
C LYS A 55 -14.91 -6.33 4.24
N PHE A 56 -13.89 -6.91 4.87
CA PHE A 56 -13.95 -8.27 5.40
C PHE A 56 -15.03 -8.40 6.48
N GLN A 57 -15.08 -7.46 7.44
CA GLN A 57 -16.08 -7.49 8.49
C GLN A 57 -17.51 -7.45 7.91
N ASP A 58 -17.77 -6.56 6.96
CA ASP A 58 -19.08 -6.36 6.36
C ASP A 58 -19.49 -7.55 5.49
N ALA A 59 -18.60 -8.04 4.63
CA ALA A 59 -18.89 -9.17 3.73
C ALA A 59 -19.17 -10.46 4.50
N PHE A 60 -18.42 -10.72 5.58
CA PHE A 60 -18.58 -11.92 6.39
C PHE A 60 -19.60 -11.75 7.54
N ALA A 61 -20.22 -10.58 7.68
CA ALA A 61 -21.23 -10.34 8.70
C ALA A 61 -22.45 -11.24 8.50
N GLY A 62 -22.72 -12.10 9.48
CA GLY A 62 -23.90 -12.98 9.43
C GLY A 62 -23.78 -14.17 8.47
N VAL A 63 -22.58 -14.45 7.95
CA VAL A 63 -22.30 -15.68 7.20
C VAL A 63 -22.51 -16.88 8.13
N THR A 64 -23.39 -17.80 7.73
CA THR A 64 -23.80 -18.97 8.54
C THR A 64 -23.61 -20.31 7.86
N ASP A 65 -23.34 -20.32 6.55
CA ASP A 65 -23.16 -21.53 5.77
C ASP A 65 -22.07 -21.34 4.69
N PRO A 66 -21.55 -22.44 4.10
CA PRO A 66 -20.47 -22.35 3.13
C PRO A 66 -20.84 -21.66 1.80
N THR A 67 -22.12 -21.65 1.42
CA THR A 67 -22.57 -20.94 0.20
C THR A 67 -22.51 -19.44 0.41
N GLN A 68 -22.95 -18.96 1.59
CA GLN A 68 -22.80 -17.57 1.99
C GLN A 68 -21.33 -17.17 2.11
N TYR A 69 -20.49 -18.06 2.66
CA TYR A 69 -19.04 -17.83 2.76
C TYR A 69 -18.41 -17.61 1.39
N ALA A 70 -18.70 -18.47 0.41
CA ALA A 70 -18.18 -18.34 -0.96
C ALA A 70 -18.66 -17.06 -1.66
N ALA A 71 -19.88 -16.61 -1.38
CA ALA A 71 -20.40 -15.34 -1.91
C ALA A 71 -19.66 -14.12 -1.30
N ALA A 72 -19.47 -14.11 0.02
CA ALA A 72 -18.70 -13.08 0.73
C ALA A 72 -17.24 -13.03 0.28
N ALA A 73 -16.60 -14.20 0.13
CA ALA A 73 -15.26 -14.35 -0.42
C ALA A 73 -15.12 -13.66 -1.79
N LYS A 74 -16.07 -13.88 -2.69
CA LYS A 74 -16.06 -13.26 -4.02
C LYS A 74 -16.22 -11.74 -3.98
N GLU A 75 -17.00 -11.20 -3.05
CA GLU A 75 -17.15 -9.75 -2.88
C GLU A 75 -15.83 -9.12 -2.43
N VAL A 76 -15.16 -9.75 -1.47
CA VAL A 76 -13.85 -9.30 -1.00
C VAL A 76 -12.78 -9.43 -2.10
N ASP A 77 -12.76 -10.54 -2.83
CA ASP A 77 -11.81 -10.76 -3.94
C ASP A 77 -11.91 -9.67 -5.01
N ALA A 78 -13.12 -9.21 -5.34
CA ALA A 78 -13.32 -8.13 -6.30
C ALA A 78 -12.75 -6.81 -5.79
N PHE A 79 -13.01 -6.47 -4.51
CA PHE A 79 -12.43 -5.27 -3.89
C PHE A 79 -10.89 -5.33 -3.84
N LEU A 80 -10.34 -6.50 -3.54
CA LEU A 80 -8.90 -6.73 -3.54
C LEU A 80 -8.30 -6.53 -4.95
N GLU A 81 -8.98 -6.97 -6.00
CA GLU A 81 -8.51 -6.74 -7.38
C GLU A 81 -8.51 -5.24 -7.75
N ASP A 82 -9.50 -4.47 -7.29
CA ASP A 82 -9.53 -3.01 -7.51
C ASP A 82 -8.29 -2.32 -6.90
N ILE A 83 -7.82 -2.79 -5.72
CA ILE A 83 -6.58 -2.27 -5.10
C ILE A 83 -5.36 -2.53 -5.99
N LYS A 84 -5.27 -3.70 -6.61
CA LYS A 84 -4.17 -4.05 -7.52
C LYS A 84 -4.20 -3.18 -8.78
N ASP A 85 -5.38 -2.95 -9.34
CA ASP A 85 -5.56 -2.08 -10.50
C ASP A 85 -5.13 -0.63 -10.19
N ASP A 86 -5.46 -0.12 -9.00
CA ASP A 86 -5.04 1.21 -8.58
C ASP A 86 -3.53 1.29 -8.30
N ALA A 87 -2.95 0.24 -7.72
CA ALA A 87 -1.49 0.13 -7.57
C ALA A 87 -0.77 0.13 -8.92
N ASP A 88 -1.29 -0.57 -9.92
CA ASP A 88 -0.73 -0.56 -11.28
C ASP A 88 -0.79 0.82 -11.93
N LYS A 89 -1.85 1.59 -11.70
CA LYS A 89 -1.93 2.99 -12.16
C LYS A 89 -0.85 3.85 -11.50
N ALA A 90 -0.64 3.70 -10.19
CA ALA A 90 0.37 4.45 -9.45
C ALA A 90 1.80 4.08 -9.91
N ILE A 91 2.10 2.78 -10.06
CA ILE A 91 3.37 2.27 -10.60
C ILE A 91 3.64 2.87 -11.98
N ALA A 92 2.66 2.84 -12.89
CA ALA A 92 2.81 3.38 -14.24
C ALA A 92 3.12 4.88 -14.26
N GLN A 93 2.74 5.65 -13.23
CA GLN A 93 3.13 7.06 -13.10
C GLN A 93 4.57 7.21 -12.60
N PHE A 94 4.97 6.43 -11.60
CA PHE A 94 6.36 6.41 -11.13
C PHE A 94 7.34 5.96 -12.23
N GLU A 95 6.99 4.98 -13.06
CA GLU A 95 7.80 4.52 -14.18
C GLU A 95 8.09 5.63 -15.20
N LYS A 96 7.19 6.61 -15.37
CA LYS A 96 7.45 7.76 -16.27
C LYS A 96 8.66 8.56 -15.83
N VAL A 97 8.94 8.62 -14.52
CA VAL A 97 10.09 9.33 -13.94
C VAL A 97 11.41 8.67 -14.35
N GLU A 98 11.45 7.35 -14.55
CA GLU A 98 12.67 6.64 -14.95
C GLU A 98 13.21 7.08 -16.31
N SER A 99 12.33 7.51 -17.22
CA SER A 99 12.68 7.96 -18.56
C SER A 99 13.30 9.36 -18.61
N LEU A 100 13.18 10.13 -17.52
CA LEU A 100 13.54 11.54 -17.46
C LEU A 100 15.05 11.76 -17.28
N ASN A 101 15.59 12.86 -17.80
CA ASN A 101 17.01 13.17 -17.71
C ASN A 101 17.32 14.15 -16.57
N GLY A 102 18.44 13.91 -15.88
CA GLY A 102 18.95 14.83 -14.87
C GLY A 102 18.15 14.90 -13.57
N VAL A 103 17.37 13.85 -13.25
CA VAL A 103 16.48 13.80 -12.08
C VAL A 103 16.74 12.56 -11.20
N ALA A 104 18.01 12.30 -10.88
CA ALA A 104 18.43 11.08 -10.18
C ALA A 104 17.69 10.83 -8.85
N ASP A 105 17.52 11.87 -8.02
CA ASP A 105 16.84 11.75 -6.73
C ASP A 105 15.35 11.39 -6.89
N TYR A 106 14.67 11.94 -7.91
CA TYR A 106 13.29 11.54 -8.23
C TYR A 106 13.19 10.10 -8.71
N LYS A 107 14.20 9.59 -9.45
CA LYS A 107 14.21 8.18 -9.89
C LYS A 107 14.41 7.23 -8.73
N GLU A 108 15.31 7.57 -7.80
CA GLU A 108 15.52 6.79 -6.59
C GLU A 108 14.25 6.74 -5.74
N TYR A 109 13.59 7.89 -5.57
CA TYR A 109 12.30 7.97 -4.88
C TYR A 109 11.20 7.15 -5.56
N ALA A 110 11.06 7.28 -6.89
CA ALA A 110 10.11 6.51 -7.67
C ALA A 110 10.35 5.00 -7.56
N GLY A 111 11.61 4.57 -7.60
CA GLY A 111 11.97 3.15 -7.46
C GLY A 111 11.62 2.54 -6.10
N LEU A 112 11.70 3.32 -5.01
CA LEU A 112 11.23 2.88 -3.69
C LEU A 112 9.71 2.69 -3.67
N TRP A 113 8.95 3.65 -4.23
CA TRP A 113 7.50 3.54 -4.30
C TRP A 113 7.00 2.43 -5.20
N ILE A 114 7.67 2.16 -6.31
CA ILE A 114 7.34 1.00 -7.15
C ILE A 114 7.46 -0.28 -6.33
N GLN A 115 8.55 -0.47 -5.57
CA GLN A 115 8.72 -1.63 -4.69
C GLN A 115 7.64 -1.71 -3.60
N ILE A 116 7.27 -0.58 -2.97
CA ILE A 116 6.18 -0.51 -1.99
C ILE A 116 4.86 -0.99 -2.62
N LEU A 117 4.51 -0.49 -3.80
CA LEU A 117 3.27 -0.82 -4.49
C LEU A 117 3.27 -2.28 -4.98
N GLU A 118 4.41 -2.81 -5.41
CA GLU A 118 4.57 -4.23 -5.74
C GLU A 118 4.36 -5.14 -4.52
N LEU A 119 4.93 -4.78 -3.36
CA LEU A 119 4.70 -5.51 -2.11
C LEU A 119 3.26 -5.38 -1.62
N ALA A 120 2.60 -4.23 -1.84
CA ALA A 120 1.18 -4.07 -1.56
C ALA A 120 0.34 -5.01 -2.44
N LYS A 121 0.65 -5.12 -3.73
CA LYS A 121 0.01 -6.11 -4.63
C LYS A 121 0.26 -7.55 -4.17
N GLN A 122 1.48 -7.87 -3.73
CA GLN A 122 1.79 -9.20 -3.18
C GLN A 122 1.00 -9.48 -1.90
N THR A 123 0.79 -8.48 -1.05
CA THR A 123 -0.06 -8.58 0.15
C THR A 123 -1.49 -8.92 -0.24
N VAL A 124 -2.01 -8.27 -1.29
CA VAL A 124 -3.34 -8.57 -1.85
C VAL A 124 -3.42 -9.99 -2.41
N ASP A 125 -2.41 -10.44 -3.16
CA ASP A 125 -2.38 -11.81 -3.71
C ASP A 125 -2.37 -12.88 -2.60
N GLU A 126 -1.67 -12.64 -1.48
CA GLU A 126 -1.69 -13.51 -0.31
C GLU A 126 -3.06 -13.50 0.39
N MET A 127 -3.77 -12.36 0.41
CA MET A 127 -5.16 -12.29 0.89
C MET A 127 -6.12 -13.08 0.01
N GLN A 128 -6.03 -12.95 -1.31
CA GLN A 128 -6.83 -13.73 -2.26
C GLN A 128 -6.55 -15.24 -2.12
N THR A 129 -5.28 -15.61 -1.94
CA THR A 129 -4.89 -17.01 -1.67
C THR A 129 -5.52 -17.52 -0.37
N PHE A 130 -5.44 -16.74 0.71
CA PHE A 130 -6.07 -17.07 1.98
C PHE A 130 -7.59 -17.24 1.85
N ILE A 131 -8.28 -16.33 1.14
CA ILE A 131 -9.73 -16.41 0.90
C ILE A 131 -10.09 -17.71 0.14
N SER A 132 -9.32 -18.04 -0.90
CA SER A 132 -9.54 -19.26 -1.69
C SER A 132 -9.34 -20.53 -0.85
N GLU A 133 -8.23 -20.62 -0.11
CA GLU A 133 -7.92 -21.79 0.71
C GLU A 133 -8.88 -21.93 1.90
N SER A 134 -9.22 -20.83 2.56
CA SER A 134 -10.18 -20.82 3.66
C SER A 134 -11.58 -21.24 3.20
N THR A 135 -12.02 -20.82 2.02
CA THR A 135 -13.27 -21.28 1.41
C THR A 135 -13.29 -22.80 1.22
N ASN A 136 -12.19 -23.38 0.75
CA ASN A 136 -12.07 -24.84 0.59
C ASN A 136 -12.14 -25.57 1.93
N LEU A 137 -11.46 -25.05 2.95
CA LEU A 137 -11.46 -25.63 4.30
C LEU A 137 -12.83 -25.53 4.98
N VAL A 138 -13.53 -24.39 4.83
CA VAL A 138 -14.91 -24.20 5.32
C VAL A 138 -15.87 -25.19 4.65
N ASN A 139 -15.76 -25.38 3.33
CA ASN A 139 -16.54 -26.38 2.60
C ASN A 139 -16.29 -27.81 3.08
N ALA A 140 -15.04 -28.12 3.48
CA ALA A 140 -14.66 -29.41 4.03
C ALA A 140 -15.02 -29.59 5.51
N GLY A 141 -15.41 -28.52 6.21
CA GLY A 141 -15.59 -28.52 7.66
C GLY A 141 -14.28 -28.70 8.45
N ASP A 142 -13.13 -28.38 7.85
CA ASP A 142 -11.80 -28.56 8.44
C ASP A 142 -11.38 -27.33 9.25
N THR A 143 -11.81 -27.30 10.51
CA THR A 143 -11.50 -26.21 11.44
C THR A 143 -10.02 -26.18 11.87
N ALA A 144 -9.35 -27.32 11.91
CA ALA A 144 -7.93 -27.40 12.29
C ALA A 144 -7.03 -26.89 11.16
N GLY A 145 -7.37 -27.23 9.92
CA GLY A 145 -6.73 -26.67 8.73
C GLY A 145 -6.89 -25.16 8.67
N LEU A 146 -8.07 -24.62 9.01
CA LEU A 146 -8.32 -23.18 9.00
C LEU A 146 -7.45 -22.40 9.99
N GLU A 147 -7.27 -22.93 11.21
CA GLU A 147 -6.37 -22.31 12.21
C GLU A 147 -4.91 -22.31 11.75
N THR A 148 -4.48 -23.40 11.11
CA THR A 148 -3.12 -23.52 10.56
C THR A 148 -2.91 -22.52 9.42
N LEU A 149 -3.88 -22.43 8.51
CA LEU A 149 -3.88 -21.47 7.41
C LEU A 149 -3.79 -20.04 7.92
N LYS A 150 -4.61 -19.68 8.92
CA LYS A 150 -4.60 -18.36 9.53
C LYS A 150 -3.22 -18.00 10.11
N THR A 151 -2.61 -18.91 10.87
CA THR A 151 -1.27 -18.67 11.45
C THR A 151 -0.21 -18.44 10.36
N SER A 152 -0.27 -19.23 9.28
CA SER A 152 0.64 -19.08 8.14
C SER A 152 0.42 -17.74 7.42
N PHE A 153 -0.83 -17.37 7.19
CA PHE A 153 -1.21 -16.11 6.57
C PHE A 153 -0.74 -14.91 7.40
N ASP A 154 -1.04 -14.90 8.71
CA ASP A 154 -0.61 -13.83 9.64
C ASP A 154 0.92 -13.64 9.60
N THR A 155 1.67 -14.75 9.55
CA THR A 155 3.15 -14.70 9.47
C THR A 155 3.62 -14.03 8.17
N LYS A 156 3.04 -14.40 7.02
CA LYS A 156 3.42 -13.83 5.73
C LYS A 156 3.08 -12.35 5.62
N ILE A 157 1.85 -11.98 5.99
CA ILE A 157 1.38 -10.60 5.89
C ILE A 157 2.18 -9.68 6.80
N ASN A 158 2.49 -10.10 8.04
CA ASN A 158 3.32 -9.30 8.93
C ASN A 158 4.71 -9.04 8.33
N GLY A 159 5.32 -10.03 7.67
CA GLY A 159 6.60 -9.85 6.99
C GLY A 159 6.53 -8.82 5.86
N LEU A 160 5.49 -8.90 5.02
CA LEU A 160 5.27 -7.94 3.93
C LEU A 160 5.02 -6.52 4.45
N VAL A 161 4.21 -6.38 5.51
CA VAL A 161 3.91 -5.08 6.14
C VAL A 161 5.16 -4.46 6.76
N GLU A 162 6.01 -5.25 7.40
CA GLU A 162 7.29 -4.78 7.93
C GLU A 162 8.22 -4.25 6.82
N GLU A 163 8.30 -4.96 5.69
CA GLU A 163 9.10 -4.54 4.54
C GLU A 163 8.57 -3.26 3.88
N ILE A 164 7.25 -3.18 3.67
CA ILE A 164 6.57 -1.96 3.20
C ILE A 164 6.88 -0.78 4.12
N THR A 165 6.71 -0.96 5.43
CA THR A 165 6.96 0.12 6.41
C THR A 165 8.41 0.60 6.34
N SER A 166 9.37 -0.32 6.24
CA SER A 166 10.79 0.04 6.12
C SER A 166 11.08 0.85 4.86
N LEU A 167 10.48 0.49 3.73
CA LEU A 167 10.64 1.21 2.47
C LEU A 167 9.94 2.57 2.50
N GLU A 168 8.77 2.68 3.12
CA GLU A 168 8.07 3.96 3.31
C GLU A 168 8.92 4.93 4.16
N GLU A 169 9.55 4.43 5.23
CA GLU A 169 10.47 5.23 6.04
C GLU A 169 11.67 5.73 5.22
N GLU A 170 12.25 4.86 4.38
CA GLU A 170 13.36 5.21 3.48
C GLU A 170 12.95 6.25 2.42
N ALA A 171 11.80 6.04 1.76
CA ALA A 171 11.26 6.96 0.77
C ALA A 171 10.96 8.34 1.39
N ASN A 172 10.30 8.37 2.55
CA ASN A 172 9.99 9.62 3.25
C ASN A 172 11.25 10.37 3.69
N LYS A 173 12.27 9.65 4.16
CA LYS A 173 13.56 10.24 4.48
C LYS A 173 14.22 10.84 3.24
N LEU A 174 14.24 10.12 2.12
CA LEU A 174 14.81 10.62 0.87
C LEU A 174 14.09 11.90 0.38
N LYS A 175 12.76 11.90 0.39
CA LYS A 175 11.94 13.08 0.04
C LYS A 175 12.29 14.28 0.89
N SER A 176 12.42 14.10 2.20
CA SER A 176 12.80 15.18 3.12
C SER A 176 14.24 15.65 2.92
N ASP A 177 15.20 14.74 2.76
CA ASP A 177 16.63 15.06 2.63
C ASP A 177 16.94 15.76 1.29
N LYS A 178 16.14 15.51 0.26
CA LYS A 178 16.34 16.01 -1.12
C LYS A 178 15.34 17.08 -1.56
N ASP A 179 14.37 17.46 -0.72
CA ASP A 179 13.35 18.48 -1.02
C ASP A 179 12.57 18.18 -2.32
N LEU A 180 12.07 16.94 -2.45
CA LEU A 180 11.37 16.45 -3.66
C LEU A 180 9.91 16.94 -3.76
#